data_AF-A0A976CB38-F1
#
_entry.id   AF-A0A976CB38-F1
#
_cell.length_a   1.000
_cell.length_b   1.000
_cell.length_c   1.000
_cell.angle_alpha   90.00
_cell.angle_beta   90.00
_cell.angle_gamma   90.00
#
_symmetry.space_group_name_H-M   'P 1'
#
loop_
_entity.id
_entity.type
_entity.pdbx_description
1 polymer ?
#
loop_
_entity_poly.entity_id
_entity_poly.type
_entity_poly.pdbx_seq_one_letter_code
_entity_poly.pdbx_strand_id
1 'polypeptide(L)'
;MNQWIFCFKKKDENRKKKYLESIEQQMAVLYDGYSLERQVEMLKEIVYDTKKQNKEEKNEVDEVQKLTNMYKSQDINEMEQITQKESTKEEYDNLLKNRNINWIPQITTIIKNKKTAFIAVGAAHLGGEFGVLNLLKKEGYTIKPLTIKIN
;
A
#
# COMPACT_ATOMS: atom_id res chain seq x y z
N MET A 1 -3.22 24.49 3.57
CA MET A 1 -3.88 23.17 3.63
C MET A 1 -3.52 22.44 2.34
N ASN A 2 -2.55 21.52 2.38
CA ASN A 2 -1.97 20.93 1.17
C ASN A 2 -2.91 19.82 0.67
N GLN A 3 -3.76 20.13 -0.31
CA GLN A 3 -4.71 19.18 -0.89
C GLN A 3 -4.03 18.33 -1.98
N TRP A 4 -3.99 17.02 -1.77
CA TRP A 4 -4.05 15.93 -2.76
C TRP A 4 -3.58 16.19 -4.21
N ILE A 5 -2.55 15.44 -4.60
CA ILE A 5 -2.18 15.24 -6.02
C ILE A 5 -3.21 14.31 -6.65
N PHE A 6 -4.34 14.86 -7.08
CA PHE A 6 -5.09 14.25 -8.18
C PHE A 6 -4.57 14.85 -9.48
N CYS A 7 -3.63 14.16 -10.12
CA CYS A 7 -3.24 14.53 -11.47
C CYS A 7 -4.31 14.02 -12.45
N PHE A 8 -5.38 14.80 -12.61
CA PHE A 8 -6.40 14.57 -13.61
C PHE A 8 -5.83 14.89 -14.99
N LYS A 9 -5.19 13.89 -15.61
CA LYS A 9 -4.91 13.92 -17.04
C LYS A 9 -6.05 13.19 -17.75
N LYS A 10 -6.65 13.84 -18.77
CA LYS A 10 -7.67 13.23 -19.65
C LYS A 10 -7.27 11.79 -19.98
N LYS A 11 -8.21 10.85 -19.81
CA LYS A 11 -8.01 9.42 -20.13
C LYS A 11 -7.44 9.37 -21.55
N ASP A 12 -6.23 8.87 -21.64
CA ASP A 12 -5.52 8.67 -22.90
C ASP A 12 -5.29 7.17 -22.95
N GLU A 13 -6.16 6.50 -23.70
CA GLU A 13 -6.20 5.04 -23.82
C GLU A 13 -4.98 4.49 -24.54
N ASN A 14 -4.23 5.35 -25.25
CA ASN A 14 -3.01 4.99 -25.97
C ASN A 14 -1.76 4.99 -25.09
N ARG A 15 -1.87 5.39 -23.80
CA ARG A 15 -0.74 5.27 -22.88
C ARG A 15 -0.44 3.81 -22.61
N LYS A 16 0.82 3.42 -22.89
CA LYS A 16 1.34 2.10 -22.55
C LYS A 16 1.30 1.91 -21.03
N LYS A 17 0.37 1.08 -20.56
CA LYS A 17 0.27 0.67 -19.16
C LYS A 17 1.07 -0.62 -18.97
N LYS A 18 1.74 -0.73 -17.83
CA LYS A 18 2.36 -1.98 -17.38
C LYS A 18 2.00 -2.16 -15.92
N TYR A 19 1.51 -3.34 -15.57
CA TYR A 19 1.17 -3.72 -14.21
C TYR A 19 2.38 -4.37 -13.55
N LEU A 20 2.49 -4.23 -12.23
CA LEU A 20 3.58 -4.82 -11.43
C LEU A 20 3.29 -6.27 -11.02
N GLU A 21 2.05 -6.72 -11.23
CA GLU A 21 1.57 -8.07 -11.02
C GLU A 21 0.36 -8.33 -11.95
N SER A 22 0.03 -9.59 -12.18
CA SER A 22 -1.20 -9.98 -12.87
C SER A 22 -2.41 -9.93 -11.92
N ILE A 23 -3.62 -9.95 -12.49
CA ILE A 23 -4.85 -10.00 -11.70
C ILE A 23 -4.88 -11.28 -10.87
N GLU A 24 -4.45 -12.40 -11.44
CA GLU A 24 -4.40 -13.70 -10.77
C GLU A 24 -3.43 -13.66 -9.58
N GLN A 25 -2.25 -13.04 -9.74
CA GLN A 25 -1.30 -12.85 -8.65
C GLN A 25 -1.87 -11.98 -7.53
N GLN A 26 -2.58 -10.90 -7.88
CA GLN A 26 -3.20 -10.02 -6.89
C GLN A 26 -4.35 -10.74 -6.16
N MET A 27 -5.20 -11.47 -6.88
CA MET A 27 -6.31 -12.24 -6.31
C MET A 27 -5.82 -13.36 -5.40
N ALA A 28 -4.75 -14.05 -5.79
CA ALA A 28 -4.15 -15.10 -4.99
C ALA A 28 -3.67 -14.59 -3.63
N VAL A 29 -3.14 -13.37 -3.55
CA VAL A 29 -2.73 -12.78 -2.27
C VAL A 29 -3.92 -12.27 -1.45
N LEU A 30 -4.93 -11.69 -2.09
CA LEU A 30 -6.05 -11.05 -1.39
C LEU A 30 -7.12 -12.02 -0.90
N TYR A 31 -7.31 -13.15 -1.58
CA TYR A 31 -8.43 -14.06 -1.33
C TYR A 31 -8.00 -15.51 -1.17
N ASP A 32 -7.17 -16.03 -2.07
CA ASP A 32 -6.82 -17.46 -2.07
C ASP A 32 -5.63 -17.81 -1.16
N GLY A 33 -4.95 -16.78 -0.62
CA GLY A 33 -3.71 -16.91 0.13
C GLY A 33 -3.88 -17.28 1.60
N TYR A 34 -5.12 -17.38 2.08
CA TYR A 34 -5.45 -17.70 3.47
C TYR A 34 -5.86 -19.15 3.62
N SER A 35 -5.37 -19.84 4.65
CA SER A 35 -5.87 -21.18 4.99
C SER A 35 -7.36 -21.14 5.34
N LEU A 36 -8.06 -22.25 5.15
CA LEU A 36 -9.49 -22.34 5.48
C LEU A 36 -9.74 -22.03 6.96
N GLU A 37 -8.84 -22.46 7.84
CA GLU A 37 -8.88 -22.16 9.27
C GLU A 37 -8.80 -20.65 9.52
N ARG A 38 -7.89 -19.95 8.83
CA ARG A 38 -7.76 -18.49 8.95
C ARG A 38 -8.98 -17.77 8.38
N GLN A 39 -9.54 -18.23 7.26
CA GLN A 39 -10.78 -17.67 6.71
C GLN A 39 -11.96 -17.82 7.69
N VAL A 40 -12.08 -18.96 8.36
CA VAL A 40 -13.08 -19.18 9.41
C VAL A 40 -12.84 -18.26 10.61
N GLU A 41 -11.60 -18.04 11.02
CA GLU A 41 -11.25 -17.10 12.08
C GLU A 41 -11.62 -15.66 11.70
N MET A 42 -11.25 -15.21 10.51
CA MET A 42 -11.62 -13.88 9.99
C MET A 42 -13.14 -13.69 9.95
N LEU A 43 -13.89 -14.72 9.53
CA LEU A 43 -15.35 -14.69 9.55
C LEU A 43 -15.89 -14.56 10.99
N LYS A 44 -15.31 -15.29 11.95
CA LYS A 44 -15.68 -15.17 13.37
C LYS A 44 -15.37 -13.78 13.92
N GLU A 45 -14.24 -13.18 13.54
CA GLU A 45 -13.88 -11.81 13.94
C GLU A 45 -14.94 -10.80 13.48
N ILE A 46 -15.47 -10.97 12.26
CA ILE A 46 -16.53 -10.11 11.70
C ILE A 46 -17.88 -10.38 12.39
N VAL A 47 -18.29 -11.65 12.51
CA VAL A 47 -19.63 -12.03 12.99
C VAL A 47 -19.80 -11.79 14.49
N TYR A 48 -18.78 -12.10 15.28
CA TYR A 48 -18.85 -11.99 16.74
C TYR A 48 -18.26 -10.69 17.28
N ASP A 49 -17.78 -9.82 16.39
CA ASP A 49 -17.16 -8.54 16.71
C ASP A 49 -16.10 -8.66 17.83
N THR A 50 -15.38 -9.80 17.84
CA THR A 50 -14.47 -10.18 18.94
C THR A 50 -13.33 -9.18 19.13
N LYS A 51 -13.01 -8.40 18.09
CA LYS A 51 -12.04 -7.29 18.13
C LYS A 51 -12.60 -5.98 18.71
N LYS A 52 -13.93 -5.79 18.81
CA LYS A 52 -14.55 -4.60 19.43
C LYS A 52 -14.81 -4.73 20.92
N GLN A 53 -14.82 -5.94 21.48
CA GLN A 53 -15.12 -6.13 22.92
C GLN A 53 -14.07 -5.50 23.87
N ASN A 54 -12.87 -5.13 23.39
CA ASN A 54 -11.79 -4.53 24.18
C ASN A 54 -11.36 -3.11 23.73
N LYS A 55 -12.09 -2.46 22.82
CA LYS A 55 -11.79 -1.09 22.38
C LYS A 55 -12.92 -0.19 22.85
N GLU A 56 -12.65 0.57 23.91
CA GLU A 56 -13.43 1.76 24.30
C GLU A 56 -13.88 2.49 23.03
N GLU A 57 -15.21 2.60 22.84
CA GLU A 57 -15.94 3.37 21.82
C GLU A 57 -15.09 4.08 20.76
N LYS A 58 -14.44 3.31 19.87
CA LYS A 58 -13.83 3.87 18.67
C LYS A 58 -14.89 3.92 17.59
N ASN A 59 -15.47 5.09 17.38
CA ASN A 59 -16.41 5.31 16.29
C ASN A 59 -15.69 5.07 14.95
N GLU A 60 -16.33 4.34 14.02
CA GLU A 60 -15.76 4.04 12.69
C GLU A 60 -15.38 5.32 11.92
N VAL A 61 -16.07 6.43 12.20
CA VAL A 61 -15.76 7.77 11.69
C VAL A 61 -14.35 8.23 12.09
N ASP A 62 -13.89 7.90 13.29
CA ASP A 62 -12.59 8.33 13.81
C ASP A 62 -11.44 7.60 13.13
N GLU A 63 -11.57 6.29 12.83
CA GLU A 63 -10.50 5.52 12.16
C GLU A 63 -10.35 5.94 10.69
N VAL A 64 -11.46 6.18 9.97
CA VAL A 64 -11.39 6.73 8.60
C VAL A 64 -10.76 8.12 8.59
N GLN A 65 -11.13 8.97 9.55
CA GLN A 65 -10.54 10.31 9.68
C GLN A 65 -9.05 10.23 10.01
N LYS A 66 -8.64 9.30 10.87
CA LYS A 66 -7.26 9.05 11.24
C LYS A 66 -6.42 8.62 10.04
N LEU A 67 -6.85 7.61 9.28
CA LEU A 67 -6.19 7.16 8.06
C LEU A 67 -6.11 8.28 7.01
N THR A 68 -7.17 9.07 6.88
CA THR A 68 -7.20 10.24 6.00
C THR A 68 -6.15 11.28 6.42
N ASN A 69 -6.02 11.56 7.72
CA ASN A 69 -5.05 12.51 8.24
C ASN A 69 -3.62 12.02 8.03
N MET A 70 -3.34 10.74 8.28
CA MET A 70 -2.03 10.14 8.01
C MET A 70 -1.66 10.26 6.55
N TYR A 71 -2.56 9.90 5.64
CA TYR A 71 -2.33 10.05 4.21
C TYR A 71 -2.06 11.52 3.84
N LYS A 72 -2.87 12.47 4.33
CA LYS A 72 -2.68 13.91 4.07
C LYS A 72 -1.35 14.44 4.60
N SER A 73 -0.91 13.94 5.74
CA SER A 73 0.38 14.29 6.35
C SER A 73 1.57 13.64 5.64
N GLN A 74 1.32 12.73 4.68
CA GLN A 74 2.34 11.95 3.98
C GLN A 74 3.17 11.05 4.91
N ASP A 75 2.63 10.69 6.08
CA ASP A 75 3.29 9.78 7.00
C ASP A 75 3.11 8.32 6.56
N ILE A 76 3.91 7.94 5.57
CA ILE A 76 3.93 6.59 5.02
C ILE A 76 4.44 5.54 6.02
N ASN A 77 5.19 5.94 7.05
CA ASN A 77 5.69 5.02 8.06
C ASN A 77 4.60 4.69 9.06
N GLU A 78 3.82 5.67 9.48
CA GLU A 78 2.68 5.43 10.38
C GLU A 78 1.60 4.55 9.70
N MET A 79 1.32 4.79 8.40
CA MET A 79 0.41 3.93 7.63
C MET A 79 0.90 2.48 7.53
N GLU A 80 2.21 2.29 7.41
CA GLU A 80 2.82 0.97 7.37
C GLU A 80 2.77 0.27 8.75
N GLN A 81 3.04 1.00 9.83
CA GLN A 81 2.97 0.47 11.20
C GLN A 81 1.55 0.04 11.59
N ILE A 82 0.52 0.79 11.16
CA ILE A 82 -0.87 0.39 11.39
C ILE A 82 -1.17 -0.90 10.64
N THR A 83 -0.73 -0.99 9.38
CA THR A 83 -0.89 -2.22 8.60
C THR A 83 -0.23 -3.41 9.30
N GLN A 84 1.00 -3.25 9.81
CA GLN A 84 1.68 -4.28 10.62
C GLN A 84 0.90 -4.65 11.89
N LYS A 85 0.30 -3.68 12.59
CA LYS A 85 -0.44 -3.92 13.85
C LYS A 85 -1.77 -4.64 13.62
N GLU A 86 -2.40 -4.42 12.46
CA GLU A 86 -3.70 -4.98 12.13
C GLU A 86 -3.62 -6.34 11.42
N SER A 87 -2.41 -6.76 11.05
CA SER A 87 -2.15 -8.02 10.36
C SER A 87 -1.23 -8.92 11.18
N THR A 88 -1.32 -10.23 10.95
CA THR A 88 -0.28 -11.15 11.39
C THR A 88 1.00 -10.90 10.59
N LYS A 89 2.14 -11.41 11.07
CA LYS A 89 3.41 -11.32 10.33
C LYS A 89 3.33 -11.93 8.93
N GLU A 90 2.65 -13.07 8.79
CA GLU A 90 2.48 -13.74 7.50
C GLU A 90 1.61 -12.91 6.56
N GLU A 91 0.53 -12.34 7.07
CA GLU A 91 -0.35 -11.44 6.33
C GLU A 91 0.39 -10.19 5.85
N TYR A 92 1.15 -9.53 6.72
CA TYR A 92 2.00 -8.40 6.33
C TYR A 92 3.02 -8.81 5.26
N ASP A 93 3.68 -9.95 5.46
CA ASP A 93 4.72 -10.42 4.54
C ASP A 93 4.12 -10.68 3.14
N ASN A 94 2.93 -11.28 3.06
CA ASN A 94 2.25 -11.56 1.81
C ASN A 94 1.61 -10.31 1.16
N LEU A 95 0.94 -9.47 1.95
CA LEU A 95 0.23 -8.29 1.46
C LEU A 95 1.17 -7.17 1.00
N LEU A 96 2.31 -7.00 1.67
CA LEU A 96 3.21 -5.87 1.42
C LEU A 96 4.63 -6.31 1.06
N LYS A 97 5.36 -6.97 1.98
CA LYS A 97 6.81 -7.19 1.84
C LYS A 97 7.18 -7.98 0.59
N ASN A 98 6.59 -9.15 0.39
CA ASN A 98 6.93 -10.06 -0.72
C ASN A 98 6.55 -9.41 -2.06
N ARG A 99 5.40 -8.75 -2.11
CA ARG A 99 4.95 -7.98 -3.29
C ARG A 99 5.92 -6.85 -3.61
N ASN A 100 6.30 -6.05 -2.62
CA ASN A 100 7.27 -4.96 -2.80
C ASN A 100 8.60 -5.50 -3.32
N ILE A 101 9.16 -6.56 -2.73
CA ILE A 101 10.41 -7.18 -3.19
C ILE A 101 10.30 -7.62 -4.65
N ASN A 102 9.18 -8.26 -5.03
CA ASN A 102 8.95 -8.73 -6.40
C ASN A 102 8.73 -7.59 -7.41
N TRP A 103 8.23 -6.44 -6.97
CA TRP A 103 8.00 -5.28 -7.84
C TRP A 103 9.30 -4.54 -8.18
N ILE A 104 10.30 -4.55 -7.31
CA ILE A 104 11.51 -3.74 -7.47
C ILE A 104 12.26 -4.05 -8.77
N PRO A 105 12.58 -5.31 -9.13
CA PRO A 105 13.22 -5.62 -10.41
C PRO A 105 12.42 -5.15 -11.63
N GLN A 106 11.09 -5.19 -11.55
CA GLN A 106 10.21 -4.72 -12.62
C GLN A 106 10.25 -3.20 -12.75
N ILE A 107 10.17 -2.49 -11.61
CA ILE A 107 10.27 -1.04 -11.53
C ILE A 107 11.61 -0.56 -12.09
N THR A 108 12.73 -1.14 -11.64
CA THR A 108 14.06 -0.72 -12.09
C THR A 108 14.24 -0.96 -13.60
N THR A 109 13.72 -2.08 -14.12
CA THR A 109 13.70 -2.38 -15.56
C THR A 109 12.89 -1.35 -16.34
N ILE A 110 11.70 -0.96 -15.84
CA ILE A 110 10.86 0.06 -16.48
C ILE A 110 11.58 1.41 -16.53
N ILE A 111 12.19 1.83 -15.42
CA ILE A 111 12.92 3.09 -15.32
C ILE A 111 14.11 3.11 -16.30
N LYS A 112 14.93 2.04 -16.31
CA LYS A 112 16.09 1.91 -17.21
C LYS A 112 15.70 2.01 -18.69
N ASN A 113 14.59 1.40 -19.09
CA ASN A 113 14.16 1.35 -20.49
C ASN A 113 13.46 2.63 -21.00
N LYS A 114 12.82 3.41 -20.11
CA LYS A 114 11.96 4.53 -20.52
C LYS A 114 12.48 5.90 -20.11
N LYS A 115 13.55 5.99 -19.31
CA LYS A 115 14.11 7.21 -18.69
C LYS A 115 13.17 7.93 -17.72
N THR A 116 11.87 7.95 -17.98
CA THR A 116 10.83 8.52 -17.11
C THR A 116 9.66 7.55 -16.99
N ALA A 117 9.25 7.26 -15.75
CA ALA A 117 8.10 6.42 -15.44
C ALA A 117 7.26 7.06 -14.33
N PHE A 118 5.94 6.88 -14.41
CA PHE A 118 5.03 7.17 -13.30
C PHE A 118 4.56 5.84 -12.72
N ILE A 119 4.77 5.65 -11.43
CA ILE A 119 4.44 4.42 -10.71
C ILE A 119 3.41 4.78 -9.64
N ALA A 120 2.25 4.15 -9.72
CA ALA A 120 1.17 4.32 -8.75
C ALA A 120 0.99 3.03 -7.97
N VAL A 121 1.08 3.12 -6.64
CA VAL A 121 0.87 2.02 -5.69
C VAL A 121 0.09 2.55 -4.48
N GLY A 122 -0.51 1.63 -3.70
CA GLY A 122 -1.14 2.00 -2.43
C GLY A 122 -0.13 2.58 -1.44
N ALA A 123 -0.56 3.52 -0.58
CA ALA A 123 0.35 4.24 0.30
C ALA A 123 1.07 3.34 1.32
N ALA A 124 0.41 2.27 1.79
CA ALA A 124 0.99 1.27 2.67
C ALA A 124 2.22 0.56 2.07
N HIS A 125 2.39 0.55 0.75
CA HIS A 125 3.56 -0.05 0.09
C HIS A 125 4.82 0.82 0.17
N LEU A 126 4.73 2.09 0.58
CA LEU A 126 5.83 3.04 0.43
C LEU A 126 6.79 3.06 1.63
N GLY A 127 6.26 2.95 2.85
CA GLY A 127 6.99 3.08 4.11
C GLY A 127 7.62 1.78 4.62
N GLY A 128 8.39 1.87 5.70
CA GLY A 128 9.00 0.70 6.36
C GLY A 128 10.26 0.16 5.68
N GLU A 129 10.89 -0.84 6.30
CA GLU A 129 12.17 -1.43 5.81
C GLU A 129 12.05 -2.04 4.41
N PHE A 130 10.91 -2.69 4.15
CA PHE A 130 10.56 -3.34 2.89
C PHE A 130 9.64 -2.48 2.02
N GLY A 131 9.48 -1.20 2.34
CA GLY A 131 8.75 -0.24 1.52
C GLY A 131 9.45 0.01 0.18
N VAL A 132 8.67 0.25 -0.87
CA VAL A 132 9.17 0.50 -2.23
C VAL A 132 10.23 1.61 -2.24
N LEU A 133 10.06 2.68 -1.47
CA LEU A 133 11.02 3.79 -1.44
C LEU A 133 12.37 3.38 -0.86
N ASN A 134 12.37 2.58 0.22
CA ASN A 134 13.60 2.12 0.85
C ASN A 134 14.29 1.04 0.03
N LEU A 135 13.53 0.15 -0.61
CA LEU A 135 14.10 -0.83 -1.53
C LEU A 135 14.72 -0.14 -2.76
N LEU A 136 14.10 0.90 -3.32
CA LEU A 136 14.70 1.67 -4.41
C LEU A 136 15.97 2.40 -3.98
N LYS A 137 16.04 2.92 -2.75
CA LYS A 137 17.31 3.47 -2.21
C LYS A 137 18.41 2.41 -2.16
N LYS A 138 18.08 1.18 -1.75
CA LYS A 138 19.02 0.03 -1.73
C LYS A 138 19.51 -0.32 -3.14
N GLU A 139 18.68 -0.13 -4.17
CA GLU A 139 19.07 -0.25 -5.59
C GLU A 139 19.89 0.94 -6.13
N GLY A 140 20.25 1.92 -5.27
CA GLY A 140 21.07 3.07 -5.62
C GLY A 140 20.30 4.28 -6.16
N TYR A 141 18.96 4.29 -6.09
CA TYR A 141 18.17 5.45 -6.52
C TYR A 141 18.15 6.56 -5.46
N THR A 142 18.33 7.79 -5.91
CA THR A 142 18.08 8.98 -5.08
C THR A 142 16.59 9.29 -5.07
N ILE A 143 15.98 9.25 -3.89
CA ILE A 143 14.56 9.56 -3.71
C ILE A 143 14.42 11.01 -3.23
N LYS A 144 13.62 11.81 -3.94
CA LYS A 144 13.29 13.19 -3.57
C LYS A 144 11.77 13.34 -3.48
N PRO A 145 11.22 13.75 -2.32
CA PRO A 145 9.80 14.05 -2.23
C PRO A 145 9.47 15.25 -3.12
N LEU A 146 8.33 15.20 -3.80
CA LEU A 146 7.81 16.32 -4.56
C LEU A 146 6.90 17.16 -3.66
N THR A 147 7.37 18.33 -3.26
CA THR A 147 6.52 19.31 -2.56
C THR A 147 5.78 20.14 -3.60
N ILE A 148 4.51 19.84 -3.83
CA ILE A 148 3.65 20.65 -4.69
C ILE A 148 3.00 21.73 -3.82
N LYS A 149 3.35 22.99 -4.05
CA LYS A 149 2.57 24.13 -3.57
C LYS A 149 1.43 24.33 -4.54
N ILE A 150 0.22 23.99 -4.11
CA ILE A 150 -0.99 24.30 -4.88
C ILE A 150 -1.42 25.68 -4.41
N ASN A 151 -1.33 26.64 -5.34
CA ASN A 151 -1.84 27.99 -5.17
C ASN A 151 -3.35 28.02 -5.40
#